data_AF-A0A074ZRZ8-F1
#
_entry.id   AF-A0A074ZRZ8-F1
#
_cell.length_a   1.000
_cell.length_b   1.000
_cell.length_c   1.000
_cell.angle_alpha   90.00
_cell.angle_beta   90.00
_cell.angle_gamma   90.00
#
_symmetry.space_group_name_H-M   'P 1'
#
loop_
_entity.id
_entity.type
_entity.pdbx_description
1 polymer ?
#
loop_
_entity_poly.entity_id
_entity_poly.type
_entity_poly.pdbx_seq_one_letter_code
_entity_poly.pdbx_strand_id
1 'polypeptide(L)'
;SHHACYQFTIIRSPGDTWLIRGPQEYFPPTDVEVVERRTLIPLDQNEGIYVRNTRTGAVRAIIGKAYMLDQDEELWEKRLPAEVIQLLSSSRDPLADRGAH
;
A
#
# COMPACT_ATOMS: atom_id res chain seq x y z
N SER A 1 -2.56 -43.17 -9.51
CA SER A 1 -1.43 -42.22 -9.56
C SER A 1 -1.69 -41.10 -8.57
N HIS A 2 -1.00 -41.09 -7.43
CA HIS A 2 -1.20 -40.09 -6.36
C HIS A 2 -0.26 -38.90 -6.59
N HIS A 3 -0.85 -37.72 -6.79
CA HIS A 3 -0.14 -36.45 -6.72
C HIS A 3 0.31 -36.21 -5.26
N ALA A 4 1.60 -36.34 -5.01
CA ALA A 4 2.20 -35.86 -3.76
C ALA A 4 2.15 -34.33 -3.76
N CYS A 5 1.21 -33.75 -3.01
CA CYS A 5 1.18 -32.32 -2.75
C CYS A 5 2.26 -32.01 -1.73
N TYR A 6 3.35 -31.37 -2.16
CA TYR A 6 4.40 -30.88 -1.28
C TYR A 6 3.82 -29.83 -0.32
N GLN A 7 3.57 -30.24 0.92
CA GLN A 7 3.33 -29.33 2.04
C GLN A 7 4.69 -28.73 2.44
N PHE A 8 5.00 -27.53 1.94
CA PHE A 8 6.13 -26.77 2.46
C PHE A 8 5.73 -26.20 3.83
N THR A 9 6.37 -26.67 4.90
CA THR A 9 6.21 -26.09 6.24
C THR A 9 6.80 -24.68 6.24
N ILE A 10 5.95 -23.68 6.45
CA ILE A 10 6.38 -22.29 6.62
C ILE A 10 6.95 -22.16 8.04
N ILE A 11 8.24 -21.86 8.15
CA ILE A 11 8.91 -21.61 9.44
C ILE A 11 8.71 -20.13 9.80
N ARG A 12 8.24 -19.85 11.02
CA ARG A 12 8.08 -18.51 11.59
C ARG A 12 8.98 -18.38 12.80
N SER A 13 9.75 -17.31 12.87
CA SER A 13 10.59 -16.98 14.03
C SER A 13 9.84 -16.02 14.96
N PRO A 14 10.17 -16.00 16.27
CA PRO A 14 9.63 -15.01 17.18
C PRO A 14 9.90 -13.59 16.68
N GLY A 15 8.86 -12.75 16.62
CA GLY A 15 8.95 -11.38 16.13
C GLY A 15 8.77 -11.21 14.61
N ASP A 16 8.62 -12.30 13.85
CA ASP A 16 8.24 -12.20 12.44
C ASP A 16 6.81 -11.66 12.32
N THR A 17 6.60 -10.65 11.48
CA THR A 17 5.27 -10.19 11.08
C THR A 17 4.92 -10.75 9.72
N TRP A 18 3.67 -11.19 9.53
CA TRP A 18 3.20 -11.64 8.23
C TRP A 18 1.76 -11.29 7.91
N LEU A 19 1.47 -11.24 6.61
CA LEU A 19 0.12 -10.98 6.10
C LEU A 19 -0.51 -12.26 5.53
N ILE A 20 -1.71 -12.57 6.00
CA ILE A 20 -2.57 -13.63 5.42
C ILE A 20 -3.52 -12.98 4.41
N ARG A 21 -3.63 -13.56 3.22
CA ARG A 21 -4.43 -12.99 2.12
C ARG A 21 -5.54 -13.92 1.67
N GLY A 22 -6.59 -13.34 1.09
CA GLY A 22 -7.68 -14.05 0.44
C GLY A 22 -8.89 -14.31 1.36
N PRO A 23 -9.99 -14.82 0.78
CA PRO A 23 -11.19 -15.16 1.53
C PRO A 23 -10.94 -16.43 2.35
N GLN A 24 -10.61 -16.26 3.62
CA GLN A 24 -10.42 -17.35 4.57
C GLN A 24 -10.72 -16.89 5.99
N GLU A 25 -11.18 -17.81 6.82
CA GLU A 25 -11.26 -17.61 8.27
C GLU A 25 -9.91 -17.97 8.89
N TYR A 26 -9.34 -17.06 9.66
CA TYR A 26 -8.08 -17.28 10.36
C TYR A 26 -8.32 -17.41 11.87
N PHE A 27 -7.91 -18.55 12.42
CA PHE A 27 -7.92 -18.81 13.85
C PHE A 27 -6.46 -18.77 14.37
N PRO A 28 -6.03 -17.65 14.99
CA PRO A 28 -4.65 -17.51 15.44
C PRO A 28 -4.32 -18.54 16.53
N PRO A 29 -3.18 -19.25 16.42
CA PRO A 29 -2.63 -20.05 17.52
C PRO A 29 -2.27 -19.17 18.72
N THR A 30 -2.11 -19.78 19.90
CA THR A 30 -1.80 -19.07 21.16
C THR A 30 -0.54 -18.20 21.09
N ASP A 31 0.47 -18.62 20.32
CA ASP A 31 1.76 -17.92 20.20
C ASP A 31 1.75 -16.80 19.14
N VAL A 32 0.59 -16.51 18.53
CA VAL A 32 0.45 -15.53 17.45
C VAL A 32 -0.56 -14.45 17.84
N GLU A 33 -0.16 -13.20 17.66
CA GLU A 33 -1.04 -12.05 17.85
C GLU A 33 -1.45 -11.42 16.52
N VAL A 34 -2.72 -11.04 16.40
CA VAL A 34 -3.22 -10.25 15.27
C VAL A 34 -2.95 -8.78 15.54
N VAL A 35 -1.83 -8.29 15.03
CA VAL A 35 -1.37 -6.90 15.26
C VAL A 35 -2.13 -5.86 14.43
N GLU A 36 -2.63 -6.23 13.25
CA GLU A 36 -3.30 -5.30 12.33
C GLU A 36 -4.28 -6.03 11.41
N ARG A 37 -5.37 -5.34 11.05
CA ARG A 37 -6.25 -5.75 9.95
C ARG A 37 -6.11 -4.75 8.82
N ARG A 38 -5.64 -5.25 7.66
CA ARG A 38 -5.42 -4.43 6.47
C ARG A 38 -6.53 -4.63 5.45
N THR A 39 -6.92 -3.54 4.81
CA THR A 39 -7.92 -3.54 3.74
C THR A 39 -7.31 -3.07 2.42
N LEU A 40 -8.00 -3.36 1.32
CA LEU A 40 -7.67 -2.78 0.02
C LEU A 40 -7.94 -1.27 0.07
N ILE A 41 -6.98 -0.48 -0.42
CA ILE A 41 -7.13 0.94 -0.70
C ILE A 41 -7.63 1.05 -2.15
N PRO A 42 -8.88 1.50 -2.38
CA PRO A 42 -9.36 1.74 -3.74
C PRO A 42 -8.63 2.95 -4.33
N LEU A 43 -8.17 2.82 -5.57
CA LEU A 43 -7.54 3.90 -6.34
C LEU A 43 -8.10 3.89 -7.76
N ASP A 44 -8.48 5.07 -8.25
CA ASP A 44 -8.82 5.27 -9.66
C ASP A 44 -7.55 5.40 -10.53
N GLN A 45 -7.70 5.39 -11.85
CA GLN A 45 -6.65 5.45 -12.88
C GLN A 45 -5.67 6.62 -12.67
N ASN A 46 -6.18 7.75 -12.17
CA ASN A 46 -5.41 8.99 -11.98
C ASN A 46 -5.00 9.21 -10.51
N GLU A 47 -5.32 8.27 -9.63
CA GLU A 47 -4.98 8.34 -8.21
C GLU A 47 -3.76 7.46 -7.90
N GLY A 48 -3.03 7.85 -6.87
CA GLY A 48 -1.90 7.07 -6.41
C GLY A 48 -1.53 7.34 -4.97
N ILE A 49 -0.81 6.38 -4.38
CA ILE A 49 -0.27 6.45 -3.03
C ILE A 49 1.23 6.28 -3.05
N TYR A 50 1.90 6.91 -2.10
CA TYR A 50 3.29 6.59 -1.79
C TYR A 50 3.33 5.51 -0.73
N VAL A 51 4.13 4.48 -0.99
CA VAL A 51 4.34 3.36 -0.09
C VAL A 51 5.81 3.34 0.30
N ARG A 52 6.07 3.24 1.61
CA ARG A 52 7.42 3.09 2.15
C ARG A 52 7.60 1.69 2.69
N ASN A 53 8.73 1.07 2.38
CA ASN A 53 9.13 -0.18 2.99
C ASN A 53 9.75 0.11 4.38
N THR A 54 9.21 -0.49 5.44
CA THR A 54 9.64 -0.23 6.82
C THR A 54 10.99 -0.84 7.15
N ARG A 55 11.42 -1.88 6.41
CA ARG A 55 12.72 -2.55 6.60
C ARG A 55 13.85 -1.87 5.85
N THR A 56 13.62 -1.42 4.62
CA THR A 56 14.66 -0.82 3.76
C THR A 56 14.59 0.70 3.71
N GLY A 57 13.46 1.29 4.09
CA GLY A 57 13.19 2.73 3.97
C GLY A 57 12.87 3.19 2.54
N ALA A 58 12.88 2.29 1.54
CA ALA A 58 12.62 2.63 0.15
C ALA A 58 11.18 3.13 -0.05
N VAL A 59 11.02 4.22 -0.79
CA VAL A 59 9.70 4.82 -1.10
C VAL A 59 9.40 4.67 -2.58
N ARG A 60 8.17 4.27 -2.91
CA ARG A 60 7.69 4.15 -4.30
C ARG A 60 6.24 4.59 -4.45
N ALA A 61 5.87 5.01 -5.65
CA ALA A 61 4.49 5.34 -6.00
C ALA A 61 3.74 4.12 -6.57
N ILE A 62 2.48 3.93 -6.17
CA ILE A 62 1.52 3.03 -6.80
C ILE A 62 0.39 3.88 -7.37
N ILE A 63 0.07 3.68 -8.65
CA ILE A 63 -0.91 4.51 -9.39
C ILE A 63 -1.87 3.58 -10.13
N GLY A 64 -3.15 3.97 -10.20
CA GLY A 64 -4.11 3.39 -11.14
C GLY A 64 -4.60 1.99 -10.83
N LYS A 65 -4.33 1.47 -9.63
CA LYS A 65 -4.80 0.15 -9.21
C LYS A 65 -5.04 0.11 -7.71
N ALA A 66 -6.13 -0.55 -7.31
CA ALA A 66 -6.38 -0.83 -5.90
C ALA A 66 -5.17 -1.57 -5.29
N TYR A 67 -4.78 -1.16 -4.08
CA TYR A 67 -3.56 -1.63 -3.46
C TYR A 67 -3.79 -2.01 -2.00
N MET A 68 -3.25 -3.15 -1.57
CA MET A 68 -3.21 -3.55 -0.17
C MET A 68 -1.74 -3.55 0.27
N LEU A 69 -1.45 -2.80 1.33
CA LEU A 69 -0.09 -2.70 1.87
C LEU A 69 0.37 -4.05 2.42
N ASP A 70 1.61 -4.44 2.13
CA ASP A 70 2.21 -5.64 2.69
C ASP A 70 2.67 -5.45 4.14
N GLN A 71 3.04 -6.54 4.83
CA GLN A 71 3.49 -6.53 6.23
C GLN A 71 4.66 -5.55 6.52
N ASP A 72 5.53 -5.34 5.54
CA ASP A 72 6.72 -4.48 5.64
C ASP A 72 6.50 -3.13 4.94
N GLU A 73 5.24 -2.73 4.74
CA GLU A 73 4.86 -1.52 4.01
C GLU A 73 3.96 -0.60 4.83
N GLU A 74 4.19 0.71 4.70
CA GLU A 74 3.37 1.77 5.29
C GLU A 74 2.99 2.82 4.23
N LEU A 75 1.85 3.49 4.45
CA LEU A 75 1.47 4.67 3.66
C LEU A 75 2.41 5.82 4.02
N TRP A 76 3.04 6.42 3.02
CA TRP A 76 4.01 7.50 3.23
C TRP A 76 3.43 8.86 2.85
N GLU A 77 3.47 9.80 3.79
CA GLU A 77 3.02 11.17 3.54
C GLU A 77 4.11 11.98 2.85
N LYS A 78 3.89 12.28 1.56
CA LYS A 78 4.73 13.24 0.85
C LYS A 78 4.42 14.65 1.33
N ARG A 79 5.30 15.25 2.12
CA ARG A 79 5.20 16.67 2.45
C ARG A 79 5.37 17.52 1.20
N LEU A 80 4.35 18.31 0.87
CA LEU A 80 4.42 19.32 -0.17
C LEU A 80 5.00 20.61 0.42
N PRO A 81 5.95 21.27 -0.26
CA PRO A 81 6.37 22.62 0.12
C PRO A 81 5.19 23.58 0.11
N ALA A 82 5.21 24.57 1.02
CA ALA A 82 4.12 25.54 1.16
C ALA A 82 3.78 26.26 -0.15
N GLU A 83 4.81 26.59 -0.95
CA GLU A 83 4.65 27.21 -2.27
C GLU A 83 3.80 26.36 -3.22
N VAL A 84 3.99 25.04 -3.22
CA VAL A 84 3.21 24.12 -4.07
C VAL A 84 1.76 24.07 -3.62
N ILE A 85 1.52 24.06 -2.30
CA ILE A 85 0.16 24.09 -1.73
C ILE A 85 -0.55 25.39 -2.13
N GLN A 86 0.15 26.53 -2.05
CA GLN A 86 -0.38 27.82 -2.48
C GLN A 86 -0.72 27.82 -3.97
N LEU A 87 0.16 27.30 -4.84
CA LEU A 87 -0.10 27.19 -6.27
C LEU A 87 -1.34 26.34 -6.56
N LEU A 88 -1.45 25.15 -5.94
CA LEU A 88 -2.62 24.27 -6.10
C LEU A 88 -3.92 24.95 -5.61
N SER A 89 -3.85 25.71 -4.51
CA SER A 89 -5.01 26.42 -3.97
C SER A 89 -5.49 27.59 -4.85
N SER A 90 -4.60 28.14 -5.68
CA SER A 90 -4.90 29.35 -6.47
C SER A 90 -5.83 29.10 -7.66
N SER A 91 -6.23 27.85 -7.95
CA SER A 91 -7.18 27.43 -9.00
C SER A 91 -6.98 28.15 -10.34
N ARG A 92 -5.75 28.51 -10.67
CA ARG A 92 -5.42 29.21 -11.91
C ARG A 92 -5.24 28.15 -12.99
N ASP A 93 -6.27 27.91 -13.78
CA ASP A 93 -6.21 26.99 -14.92
C ASP A 93 -5.17 27.52 -15.93
N PRO A 94 -3.99 26.88 -16.07
CA PRO A 94 -2.96 27.34 -17.00
C PRO A 94 -3.36 27.14 -18.48
N LEU A 95 -4.47 26.46 -18.75
CA LEU A 95 -5.00 26.20 -20.09
C LEU A 95 -6.12 27.16 -20.49
N ALA A 96 -6.70 27.92 -19.56
CA ALA A 96 -7.83 28.83 -19.85
C ALA A 96 -7.48 29.92 -20.89
N ASP A 97 -6.20 30.30 -21.00
CA ASP A 97 -5.76 31.39 -21.89
C ASP A 97 -5.35 30.94 -23.32
N ARG A 98 -5.38 29.65 -23.65
CA ARG A 98 -4.89 29.17 -24.97
C ARG A 98 -5.87 29.33 -26.14
N GLY A 99 -7.11 29.75 -25.88
CA GLY A 99 -8.16 29.87 -26.90
C GLY A 99 -8.51 31.29 -27.33
N ALA A 100 -7.80 32.31 -26.84
CA ALA A 100 -8.18 33.72 -27.00
C ALA A 100 -7.47 34.44 -28.17
N HIS A 101 -6.95 33.73 -29.18
CA HIS A 101 -6.18 34.35 -30.26
C HIS A 101 -6.53 33.87 -31.66
#